data_AF-A0A970N8B5-F1
#
_entry.id   AF-A0A970N8B5-F1
#
_cell.length_a   1.000
_cell.length_b   1.000
_cell.length_c   1.000
_cell.angle_alpha   90.00
_cell.angle_beta   90.00
_cell.angle_gamma   90.00
#
_symmetry.space_group_name_H-M   'P 1'
#
loop_
_entity.id
_entity.type
_entity.pdbx_description
1 polymer ?
#
loop_
_entity_poly.entity_id
_entity_poly.type
_entity_poly.pdbx_seq_one_letter_code
_entity_poly.pdbx_strand_id
1 'polypeptide(L)'
;MIKYIKSILATLKQLRRLHKFSRDIIHGSFQFTAVLYAFAGIIYMVAPSTPDYIKSVSYYQAALEIAPVILAGGIVAALLSDLVLRKIKPDEKPSDQDKKDR
;
A
#
# COMPACT_ATOMS: atom_id res chain seq x y z
N MET A 1 18.48 13.44 12.18
CA MET A 1 17.06 13.04 12.30
C MET A 1 16.11 14.00 11.57
N ILE A 2 16.09 15.30 11.90
CA ILE A 2 15.22 16.32 11.28
C ILE A 2 15.36 16.39 9.74
N LYS A 3 16.58 16.25 9.22
CA LYS A 3 16.86 16.29 7.76
C LYS A 3 16.26 15.07 7.00
N TYR A 4 16.25 13.89 7.63
CA TYR A 4 15.65 12.68 7.07
C TYR A 4 14.12 12.75 7.05
N ILE A 5 13.51 13.25 8.14
CA ILE A 5 12.05 13.45 8.20
C ILE A 5 11.60 14.42 7.10
N LYS A 6 12.38 15.50 6.88
CA LYS A 6 12.11 16.44 5.78
C LYS A 6 12.20 15.78 4.40
N SER A 7 13.15 14.87 4.16
CA SER A 7 13.25 14.18 2.86
C SER A 7 12.09 13.21 2.66
N ILE A 8 11.70 12.45 3.68
CA ILE A 8 10.55 11.54 3.62
C ILE A 8 9.26 12.31 3.31
N LEU A 9 9.04 13.45 3.97
CA LEU A 9 7.90 14.33 3.70
C LEU A 9 7.93 14.89 2.27
N ALA A 10 9.11 15.22 1.75
CA ALA A 10 9.26 15.69 0.37
C ALA A 10 8.92 14.58 -0.63
N THR A 11 9.38 13.35 -0.40
CA THR A 11 9.04 12.17 -1.23
C THR A 11 7.54 11.88 -1.17
N LEU A 12 6.93 11.90 0.02
CA LEU A 12 5.49 11.76 0.19
C LEU A 12 4.70 12.85 -0.55
N LYS A 13 5.22 14.08 -0.58
CA LYS A 13 4.60 15.19 -1.32
C LYS A 13 4.70 14.98 -2.84
N GLN A 14 5.81 14.41 -3.32
CA GLN A 14 5.94 14.00 -4.71
C GLN A 14 4.98 12.86 -5.05
N LEU A 15 4.70 11.96 -4.10
CA LEU A 15 3.73 10.87 -4.32
C LEU A 15 2.33 11.38 -4.69
N ARG A 16 1.95 12.56 -4.18
CA ARG A 16 0.66 13.19 -4.49
C ARG A 16 0.55 13.66 -5.94
N ARG A 17 1.67 13.79 -6.66
CA ARG A 17 1.70 14.16 -8.08
C ARG A 17 1.61 12.96 -9.02
N LEU A 18 1.53 11.72 -8.51
CA LEU A 18 1.34 10.55 -9.36
C LEU A 18 -0.03 10.57 -10.05
N HIS A 19 -0.10 9.93 -11.21
CA HIS A 19 -1.34 9.69 -11.94
C HIS A 19 -2.38 9.00 -11.03
N LYS A 20 -3.67 9.31 -11.22
CA LYS A 20 -4.77 8.78 -10.38
C LYS A 20 -4.71 7.26 -10.24
N PHE A 21 -4.61 6.55 -11.37
CA PHE A 21 -4.43 5.09 -11.40
C PHE A 21 -3.28 4.59 -10.51
N SER A 22 -2.12 5.26 -10.57
CA SER A 22 -0.96 4.88 -9.78
C SER A 22 -1.20 5.14 -8.28
N ARG A 23 -1.84 6.25 -7.93
CA ARG A 23 -2.26 6.53 -6.55
C ARG A 23 -3.26 5.49 -6.03
N ASP A 24 -4.18 5.03 -6.87
CA ASP A 24 -5.16 4.00 -6.53
C ASP A 24 -4.49 2.65 -6.27
N ILE A 25 -3.45 2.29 -7.04
CA ILE A 25 -2.63 1.10 -6.77
C ILE A 25 -1.96 1.19 -5.39
N ILE A 26 -1.34 2.33 -5.05
CA ILE A 26 -0.72 2.52 -3.73
C ILE A 26 -1.77 2.42 -2.63
N HIS A 27 -2.93 3.05 -2.84
CA HIS A 27 -4.01 3.04 -1.87
C HIS A 27 -4.56 1.63 -1.64
N GLY A 28 -4.84 0.88 -2.70
CA GLY A 28 -5.29 -0.51 -2.63
C GLY A 28 -4.26 -1.43 -1.99
N SER A 29 -2.98 -1.26 -2.32
CA SER A 29 -1.89 -2.03 -1.73
C SER A 29 -1.75 -1.76 -0.23
N PHE A 30 -1.91 -0.50 0.19
CA PHE A 30 -1.95 -0.12 1.59
C PHE A 30 -3.16 -0.71 2.33
N GLN A 31 -4.35 -0.63 1.75
CA GLN A 31 -5.57 -1.24 2.32
C GLN A 31 -5.39 -2.75 2.49
N PHE A 32 -4.89 -3.45 1.47
CA PHE A 32 -4.67 -4.89 1.54
C PHE A 32 -3.62 -5.27 2.59
N THR A 33 -2.54 -4.49 2.68
CA THR A 33 -1.52 -4.66 3.73
C THR A 33 -2.12 -4.49 5.13
N ALA A 34 -2.96 -3.47 5.33
CA ALA A 34 -3.64 -3.25 6.60
C ALA A 34 -4.58 -4.42 6.95
N VAL A 35 -5.30 -4.97 5.95
CA VAL A 35 -6.14 -6.16 6.11
C VAL A 35 -5.30 -7.39 6.50
N LEU A 36 -4.13 -7.60 5.89
CA LEU A 36 -3.24 -8.70 6.26
C LEU A 36 -2.73 -8.59 7.71
N TYR A 37 -2.36 -7.39 8.16
CA TYR A 37 -1.99 -7.16 9.55
C TYR A 37 -3.16 -7.39 10.51
N ALA A 38 -4.36 -6.91 10.16
CA ALA A 38 -5.57 -7.16 10.96
C ALA A 38 -5.90 -8.65 11.03
N PHE A 39 -5.81 -9.35 9.90
CA PHE A 39 -5.99 -10.80 9.83
C PHE A 39 -4.99 -11.53 10.72
N ALA A 40 -3.69 -11.19 10.65
CA ALA A 40 -2.67 -11.78 11.50
C ALA A 40 -2.98 -11.56 12.99
N GLY A 41 -3.41 -10.34 13.37
CA GLY A 41 -3.80 -10.02 14.73
C GLY A 41 -5.00 -10.83 15.22
N ILE A 42 -6.03 -10.97 14.39
CA ILE A 42 -7.22 -11.78 14.71
C ILE A 42 -6.81 -13.23 14.90
N ILE A 43 -6.10 -13.83 13.93
CA ILE A 43 -5.69 -15.24 14.00
C ILE A 43 -4.82 -15.49 15.23
N TYR A 44 -3.90 -14.60 15.57
CA TYR A 44 -3.10 -14.72 16.79
C TYR A 44 -3.98 -14.76 18.05
N MET A 45 -5.03 -13.94 18.13
CA MET A 45 -5.96 -13.96 19.27
C MET A 45 -6.80 -15.24 19.34
N VAL A 46 -7.23 -15.78 18.19
CA VAL A 46 -8.09 -16.98 18.18
C VAL A 46 -7.28 -18.29 18.20
N ALA A 47 -5.99 -18.26 17.85
CA ALA A 47 -5.15 -19.45 17.73
C ALA A 47 -5.21 -20.39 18.96
N PRO A 48 -5.17 -19.91 20.22
CA PRO A 48 -5.26 -20.79 21.40
C PRO A 48 -6.57 -21.55 21.51
N SER A 49 -7.64 -21.02 20.93
CA SER A 49 -8.99 -21.61 20.93
C SER A 49 -9.27 -22.47 19.71
N THR A 50 -8.35 -22.54 18.74
CA THR A 50 -8.53 -23.34 17.53
C THR A 50 -8.10 -24.80 17.75
N PRO A 51 -8.84 -25.78 17.19
CA PRO A 51 -8.46 -27.19 17.27
C PRO A 51 -7.09 -27.51 16.67
N ASP A 52 -6.67 -26.73 15.66
CA ASP A 52 -5.38 -26.87 14.99
C ASP A 52 -4.54 -25.61 15.20
N TYR A 53 -3.91 -25.54 16.38
CA TYR A 53 -3.08 -24.42 16.80
C TYR A 53 -1.91 -24.16 15.83
N ILE A 54 -1.20 -25.22 15.41
CA ILE A 54 0.01 -25.08 14.57
C ILE A 54 -0.35 -24.47 13.22
N LYS A 55 -1.48 -24.89 12.64
CA LYS A 55 -1.97 -24.30 11.39
C LYS A 55 -2.37 -22.84 11.56
N SER A 56 -3.07 -22.49 12.63
CA SER A 56 -3.39 -21.09 12.95
C SER A 56 -2.12 -20.23 13.12
N VAL A 57 -1.10 -20.77 13.77
CA VAL A 57 0.20 -20.10 13.91
C VAL A 57 0.83 -19.83 12.54
N SER A 58 0.84 -20.83 11.65
CA SER A 58 1.40 -20.68 10.30
C SER A 58 0.68 -19.59 9.49
N TYR A 59 -0.64 -19.44 9.67
CA TYR A 59 -1.42 -18.44 8.94
C TYR A 59 -1.12 -17.01 9.37
N TYR A 60 -1.01 -16.72 10.67
CA TYR A 60 -0.66 -15.35 11.08
C TYR A 60 0.79 -15.03 10.70
N GLN A 61 1.72 -15.99 10.80
CA GLN A 61 3.12 -15.79 10.40
C GLN A 61 3.23 -15.48 8.91
N ALA A 62 2.57 -16.28 8.06
CA ALA A 62 2.53 -16.04 6.61
C ALA A 62 1.95 -14.66 6.28
N ALA A 63 0.89 -14.23 6.98
CA ALA A 63 0.30 -12.91 6.78
C ALA A 63 1.27 -11.78 7.15
N LEU A 64 2.03 -11.91 8.25
CA LEU A 64 3.05 -10.94 8.65
C LEU A 64 4.23 -10.86 7.68
N GLU A 65 4.63 -11.98 7.09
CA GLU A 65 5.71 -12.04 6.10
C GLU A 65 5.29 -11.42 4.75
N ILE A 66 4.06 -11.67 4.31
CA ILE A 66 3.56 -11.21 3.01
C ILE A 66 3.15 -9.73 3.03
N ALA A 67 2.61 -9.22 4.15
CA ALA A 67 2.15 -7.84 4.27
C ALA A 67 3.16 -6.78 3.77
N PRO A 68 4.42 -6.74 4.23
CA PRO A 68 5.39 -5.75 3.75
C PRO A 68 5.76 -5.95 2.27
N VAL A 69 5.75 -7.19 1.79
CA VAL A 69 6.05 -7.51 0.38
C VAL A 69 4.96 -6.98 -0.54
N ILE A 70 3.68 -7.13 -0.17
CA ILE A 70 2.57 -6.57 -0.95
C ILE A 70 2.64 -5.05 -1.00
N LEU A 71 2.93 -4.39 0.12
CA LEU A 71 3.08 -2.93 0.13
C LEU A 71 4.23 -2.48 -0.78
N ALA A 72 5.39 -3.11 -0.68
CA ALA A 72 6.56 -2.78 -1.49
C ALA A 72 6.29 -3.05 -2.98
N GLY A 73 5.72 -4.20 -3.31
CA GLY A 73 5.34 -4.57 -4.68
C GLY A 73 4.32 -3.58 -5.27
N GLY A 74 3.34 -3.17 -4.46
CA GLY A 74 2.36 -2.15 -4.82
C GLY A 74 2.98 -0.79 -5.13
N ILE A 75 3.94 -0.34 -4.32
CA ILE A 75 4.68 0.90 -4.58
C ILE A 75 5.46 0.81 -5.89
N VAL A 76 6.18 -0.29 -6.13
CA VAL A 76 6.94 -0.51 -7.38
C VAL A 76 6.00 -0.52 -8.58
N ALA A 77 4.89 -1.27 -8.51
CA ALA A 77 3.90 -1.36 -9.57
C ALA A 77 3.26 0.00 -9.88
N ALA A 78 2.98 0.79 -8.85
CA ALA A 78 2.47 2.14 -8.99
C ALA A 78 3.47 3.05 -9.72
N LEU A 79 4.76 3.02 -9.33
CA LEU A 79 5.80 3.82 -9.98
C LEU A 79 6.02 3.43 -11.45
N LEU A 80 6.01 2.14 -11.75
CA LEU A 80 6.09 1.64 -13.14
C LEU A 80 4.89 2.10 -13.96
N SER A 81 3.69 1.98 -13.39
CA SER A 81 2.45 2.43 -14.04
C SER A 81 2.47 3.93 -14.31
N ASP A 82 2.95 4.72 -13.35
CA ASP A 82 3.09 6.18 -13.51
C ASP A 82 4.08 6.54 -14.61
N LEU A 83 5.22 5.84 -14.70
CA LEU A 83 6.22 6.04 -15.76
C LEU A 83 5.63 5.76 -17.15
N VAL A 84 4.90 4.66 -17.30
CA VAL A 84 4.27 4.27 -18.57
C VAL A 84 3.16 5.26 -18.94
N LEU A 85 2.28 5.60 -18.00
CA LEU A 85 1.13 6.48 -18.26
C LEU A 85 1.54 7.91 -18.58
N ARG A 86 2.55 8.47 -17.89
CA ARG A 86 3.08 9.80 -18.22
C ARG A 86 3.76 9.87 -19.58
N LYS A 87 4.39 8.78 -20.04
CA LYS A 87 4.99 8.71 -21.37
C LYS A 87 3.93 8.76 -22.47
N ILE A 88 2.73 8.23 -22.19
CA ILE A 88 1.60 8.17 -23.13
C ILE A 88 0.78 9.47 -23.09
N LYS A 89 0.66 10.12 -21.92
CA LYS A 89 -0.07 11.38 -21.73
C LYS A 89 0.74 12.42 -20.94
N PRO A 90 1.67 13.15 -21.59
CA PRO A 90 2.54 14.11 -20.92
C PRO A 90 1.81 15.37 -20.40
N ASP A 91 0.63 15.71 -20.96
CA ASP A 91 -0.09 16.97 -20.68
C ASP A 91 -1.31 16.86 -19.74
N GLU A 92 -1.62 15.66 -19.21
CA GLU A 92 -2.61 15.55 -18.14
C GLU A 92 -2.02 16.11 -16.84
N LYS A 93 -2.14 17.43 -16.66
CA LYS A 93 -1.99 18.07 -15.34
C LYS A 93 -2.87 17.30 -14.35
N PRO A 94 -2.41 17.07 -13.09
CA PRO A 94 -3.21 16.38 -12.10
C PRO A 94 -4.54 17.12 -11.97
N SER A 95 -5.61 16.50 -12.47
CA SER A 95 -6.86 17.19 -12.75
C SER A 95 -7.45 17.76 -11.46
N ASP A 96 -7.67 19.07 -11.42
CA ASP A 96 -8.47 19.76 -10.39
C ASP A 96 -9.96 19.35 -10.42
N GLN A 97 -10.35 18.41 -11.29
CA GLN A 97 -11.73 17.93 -11.44
C GLN A 97 -12.18 16.91 -10.38
N ASP A 98 -11.28 16.33 -9.58
CA ASP A 98 -11.65 15.36 -8.52
C ASP A 98 -12.16 16.04 -7.23
N LYS A 99 -12.45 17.36 -7.26
CA LYS A 99 -13.04 18.12 -6.16
C LYS A 99 -14.56 18.31 -6.26
N LYS A 100 -15.20 17.93 -7.38
CA LYS A 100 -16.64 18.18 -7.59
C LYS A 100 -17.57 17.00 -7.32
N ASP A 101 -17.03 15.81 -7.02
CA ASP A 101 -17.84 14.61 -6.73
C ASP A 101 -17.86 14.26 -5.23
N ARG A 102 -17.90 15.27 -4.36
CA ARG A 102 -18.25 15.11 -2.94
C ARG A 102 -19.36 16.10 -2.56
#